data_AF-F0VNQ3-F1
#
_entry.id   AF-F0VNQ3-F1
#
_cell.length_a   1.000
_cell.length_b   1.000
_cell.length_c   1.000
_cell.angle_alpha   90.00
_cell.angle_beta   90.00
_cell.angle_gamma   90.00
#
_symmetry.space_group_name_H-M   'P 1'
#
loop_
_entity.id
_entity.type
_entity.pdbx_description
1 polymer ?
#
loop_
_entity_poly.entity_id
_entity_poly.type
_entity_poly.pdbx_seq_one_letter_code
_entity_poly.pdbx_strand_id
1 'polypeptide(L)'
;MAAYDRFSIQAQLQHLQSKYQGTGNAQTTKLEWATSIQRDTLASHVGHYSRLAYFAVVENENVKRLRYRFLNQLARPVAFPAEEADNKEDDDAEKKGPEGGEEPSGKSEE
;
A
#
# COMPACT_ATOMS: atom_id res chain seq x y z
N MET A 1 33.00 20.24 -24.20
CA MET A 1 32.16 19.50 -25.19
C MET A 1 31.48 18.25 -24.60
N ALA A 2 32.12 17.46 -23.72
CA ALA A 2 31.56 16.20 -23.20
C ALA A 2 30.32 16.31 -22.28
N ALA A 3 30.07 17.46 -21.66
CA ALA A 3 28.90 17.63 -20.78
C ALA A 3 27.58 17.78 -21.54
N TYR A 4 27.61 18.41 -22.73
CA TYR A 4 26.43 18.63 -23.56
C TYR A 4 25.84 17.30 -24.07
N ASP A 5 26.72 16.34 -24.37
CA ASP A 5 26.32 15.02 -24.86
C ASP A 5 25.61 14.20 -23.77
N ARG A 6 26.04 14.32 -22.50
CA ARG A 6 25.36 13.68 -21.35
C ARG A 6 23.95 14.23 -21.11
N PHE A 7 23.76 15.54 -21.22
CA PHE A 7 22.42 16.14 -21.07
C PHE A 7 21.50 15.74 -22.23
N SER A 8 22.03 15.64 -23.45
CA SER A 8 21.29 15.12 -24.62
C SER A 8 20.82 13.69 -24.40
N ILE A 9 21.71 12.81 -23.92
CA ILE A 9 21.38 11.41 -23.64
C ILE A 9 20.32 11.29 -22.54
N GLN A 10 20.43 12.07 -21.47
CA GLN A 10 19.43 12.05 -20.39
C GLN A 10 18.06 12.55 -20.85
N ALA A 11 18.00 13.60 -21.68
CA ALA A 11 16.75 14.08 -22.25
C ALA A 11 16.07 13.02 -23.15
N GLN A 12 16.86 12.31 -23.96
CA GLN A 12 16.34 11.19 -24.77
C GLN A 12 15.82 10.04 -23.91
N LEU A 13 16.53 9.70 -22.83
CA LEU A 13 16.10 8.65 -21.90
C LEU A 13 14.81 9.02 -21.17
N GLN A 14 14.70 10.26 -20.68
CA GLN A 14 13.49 10.76 -20.03
C GLN A 14 12.30 10.81 -21.00
N HIS A 15 12.53 11.17 -22.26
CA HIS A 15 11.52 11.12 -23.31
C HIS A 15 11.05 9.68 -23.60
N LEU A 16 11.93 8.69 -23.49
CA LEU A 16 11.54 7.30 -23.65
C LEU A 16 10.74 6.78 -22.45
N GLN A 17 11.16 7.16 -21.24
CA GLN A 17 10.47 6.83 -19.99
C GLN A 17 9.07 7.42 -19.91
N SER A 18 8.84 8.62 -20.48
CA SER A 18 7.51 9.22 -20.53
C SER A 18 6.55 8.51 -21.50
N LYS A 19 7.08 7.86 -22.54
CA LYS A 19 6.26 7.07 -23.50
C LYS A 19 5.86 5.71 -22.94
N TYR A 20 6.77 5.06 -22.24
CA TYR A 20 6.59 3.68 -21.77
C TYR A 20 6.48 3.63 -20.26
N GLN A 21 5.24 3.67 -19.78
CA GLN A 21 4.94 3.55 -18.37
C GLN A 21 5.51 2.24 -17.81
N GLY A 22 6.15 2.29 -16.65
CA GLY A 22 6.80 1.14 -16.02
C GLY A 22 8.30 1.00 -16.33
N THR A 23 8.85 1.87 -17.19
CA THR A 23 10.31 1.94 -17.39
C THR A 23 11.00 2.54 -16.16
N GLY A 24 11.73 1.71 -15.42
CA GLY A 24 12.49 2.14 -14.25
C GLY A 24 13.77 2.91 -14.60
N ASN A 25 14.33 3.54 -13.58
CA ASN A 25 15.66 4.16 -13.55
C ASN A 25 16.45 3.66 -12.32
N ALA A 26 17.73 4.00 -12.21
CA ALA A 26 18.57 3.56 -11.08
C ALA A 26 18.01 3.98 -9.70
N GLN A 27 17.20 5.03 -9.66
CA GLN A 27 16.62 5.58 -8.43
C GLN A 27 15.17 5.14 -8.20
N THR A 28 14.67 4.14 -8.94
CA THR A 28 13.31 3.65 -8.77
C THR A 28 13.16 2.97 -7.43
N THR A 29 12.19 3.43 -6.65
CA THR A 29 11.91 2.86 -5.34
C THR A 29 11.24 1.50 -5.47
N LYS A 30 11.39 0.67 -4.42
CA LYS A 30 10.70 -0.63 -4.35
C LYS A 30 9.20 -0.50 -4.51
N LEU A 31 8.60 0.57 -3.97
CA LEU A 31 7.16 0.83 -4.04
C LEU A 31 6.69 1.18 -5.45
N GLU A 32 7.43 2.04 -6.17
CA GLU A 32 7.12 2.39 -7.55
C GLU A 32 7.21 1.15 -8.46
N TRP A 33 8.25 0.35 -8.29
CA TRP A 33 8.43 -0.91 -9.03
C TRP A 33 7.31 -1.90 -8.75
N ALA A 34 6.99 -2.16 -7.48
CA ALA A 34 5.91 -3.06 -7.09
C ALA A 34 4.55 -2.57 -7.60
N THR A 35 4.31 -1.27 -7.59
CA THR A 35 3.08 -0.66 -8.13
C THR A 35 2.97 -0.89 -9.63
N SER A 36 4.07 -0.75 -10.39
CA SER A 36 4.07 -1.04 -11.82
C SER A 36 3.72 -2.51 -12.09
N ILE A 37 4.38 -3.45 -11.42
CA ILE A 37 4.12 -4.89 -11.57
C ILE A 37 2.67 -5.23 -11.29
N GLN A 38 2.10 -4.68 -10.22
CA GLN A 38 0.73 -5.02 -9.84
C GLN A 38 -0.29 -4.41 -10.81
N ARG A 39 0.00 -3.22 -11.38
CA ARG A 39 -0.82 -2.66 -12.46
C ARG A 39 -0.80 -3.53 -13.71
N ASP A 40 0.38 -3.99 -14.13
CA ASP A 40 0.53 -4.86 -15.31
C ASP A 40 -0.18 -6.21 -15.10
N THR A 41 -0.07 -6.74 -13.88
CA THR A 41 -0.75 -7.96 -13.47
C THR A 41 -2.26 -7.77 -13.55
N LEU A 42 -2.83 -6.76 -12.89
CA LEU A 42 -4.27 -6.49 -12.92
C LEU A 42 -4.79 -6.17 -14.34
N ALA A 43 -4.03 -5.42 -15.14
CA ALA A 43 -4.35 -5.16 -16.54
C ALA A 43 -4.42 -6.46 -17.35
N SER A 44 -3.50 -7.40 -17.11
CA SER A 44 -3.51 -8.74 -17.74
C SER A 44 -4.73 -9.56 -17.33
N HIS A 45 -5.19 -9.46 -16.08
CA HIS A 45 -6.41 -10.10 -15.60
C HIS A 45 -7.67 -9.57 -16.29
N VAL A 46 -7.72 -8.25 -16.53
CA VAL A 46 -8.84 -7.60 -17.21
C VAL A 46 -8.84 -7.83 -18.72
N GLY A 47 -7.65 -7.89 -19.34
CA GLY A 47 -7.48 -8.06 -20.78
C GLY A 47 -7.74 -9.48 -21.29
N HIS A 48 -7.39 -10.51 -20.50
CA HIS A 48 -7.53 -11.91 -20.92
C HIS A 48 -8.80 -12.54 -20.35
N TYR A 49 -9.75 -12.88 -21.23
CA TYR A 49 -11.04 -13.46 -20.81
C TYR A 49 -10.88 -14.79 -20.07
N SER A 50 -9.95 -15.66 -20.49
CA SER A 50 -9.68 -16.94 -19.82
C SER A 50 -9.29 -16.77 -18.36
N ARG A 51 -8.47 -15.75 -18.10
CA ARG A 51 -7.99 -15.42 -16.75
C ARG A 51 -9.12 -14.86 -15.91
N LEU A 52 -9.92 -13.96 -16.47
CA LEU A 52 -11.06 -13.38 -15.74
C LEU A 52 -12.13 -14.43 -15.41
N ALA A 53 -12.40 -15.35 -16.35
CA ALA A 53 -13.32 -16.47 -16.13
C ALA A 53 -12.83 -17.41 -15.01
N TYR A 54 -11.53 -17.70 -14.96
CA TYR A 54 -10.95 -18.51 -13.89
C TYR A 54 -11.22 -17.90 -12.51
N PHE A 55 -10.96 -16.61 -12.32
CA PHE A 55 -11.23 -15.95 -11.03
C PHE A 55 -12.72 -15.83 -10.72
N ALA A 56 -13.57 -15.62 -11.74
CA ALA A 56 -15.02 -15.56 -11.55
C ALA A 56 -15.59 -16.90 -11.02
N VAL A 57 -15.05 -18.03 -11.50
CA VAL A 57 -15.43 -19.36 -11.01
C VAL A 57 -14.93 -19.60 -9.59
N VAL A 58 -13.68 -19.24 -9.30
CA VAL A 58 -13.07 -19.45 -7.96
C VAL A 58 -13.75 -18.60 -6.88
N GLU A 59 -14.02 -17.32 -7.17
CA GLU A 59 -14.67 -16.41 -6.21
C GLU A 59 -16.21 -16.52 -6.23
N ASN A 60 -16.78 -17.31 -7.16
CA ASN A 60 -18.22 -17.43 -7.38
C ASN A 60 -18.92 -16.07 -7.55
N GLU A 61 -18.33 -15.20 -8.36
CA GLU A 61 -18.81 -13.84 -8.59
C GLU A 61 -19.00 -13.57 -10.08
N ASN A 62 -19.86 -12.60 -10.40
CA ASN A 62 -20.10 -12.25 -11.80
C ASN A 62 -18.80 -11.69 -12.43
N VAL A 63 -18.43 -12.21 -13.60
CA VAL A 63 -17.38 -11.73 -14.50
C VAL A 63 -17.34 -10.19 -14.58
N LYS A 64 -18.50 -9.54 -14.72
CA LYS A 64 -18.56 -8.06 -14.80
C LYS A 64 -18.20 -7.38 -13.47
N ARG A 65 -18.62 -7.94 -12.34
CA ARG A 65 -18.30 -7.40 -11.01
C ARG A 65 -16.81 -7.55 -10.72
N LEU A 66 -16.23 -8.69 -11.08
CA LEU A 66 -14.80 -8.93 -10.91
C LEU A 66 -13.96 -7.96 -11.77
N ARG A 67 -14.39 -7.71 -13.01
CA ARG A 67 -13.75 -6.70 -13.87
C ARG A 67 -13.81 -5.31 -13.24
N TYR A 68 -14.95 -4.92 -12.68
CA TYR A 68 -15.10 -3.65 -11.97
C TYR A 68 -14.18 -3.56 -10.75
N ARG A 69 -14.09 -4.63 -9.94
CA ARG A 69 -13.18 -4.70 -8.79
C ARG A 69 -11.71 -4.53 -9.20
N PHE A 70 -11.26 -5.25 -10.24
CA PHE A 70 -9.88 -5.11 -10.71
C PHE A 70 -9.58 -3.70 -11.24
N LEU A 71 -10.55 -3.06 -11.93
CA LEU A 71 -10.40 -1.67 -12.39
C LEU A 71 -10.31 -0.69 -11.22
N ASN A 72 -11.10 -0.86 -10.16
CA ASN A 72 -11.00 -0.04 -8.96
C ASN A 72 -9.67 -0.25 -8.23
N GLN A 73 -9.16 -1.48 -8.19
CA GLN A 73 -7.90 -1.82 -7.54
C GLN A 73 -6.67 -1.25 -8.27
N LEU A 74 -6.77 -0.96 -9.58
CA LEU A 74 -5.68 -0.36 -10.35
C LEU A 74 -5.28 1.05 -9.87
N ALA A 75 -6.20 1.78 -9.23
CA ALA A 75 -5.92 3.13 -8.74
C ALA A 75 -4.83 3.13 -7.67
N ARG A 76 -4.95 2.25 -6.67
CA ARG A 76 -3.97 2.05 -5.59
C ARG A 76 -3.80 0.54 -5.34
N PRO A 77 -2.93 -0.12 -6.11
CA PRO A 77 -2.84 -1.59 -6.11
C PRO A 77 -1.99 -2.15 -4.97
N VAL A 78 -1.02 -1.38 -4.49
CA VAL A 78 -0.20 -1.70 -3.32
C VAL A 78 -0.68 -0.84 -2.17
N ALA A 79 -0.95 -1.47 -1.03
CA ALA A 79 -1.15 -0.74 0.21
C ALA A 79 0.16 -0.03 0.53
N PHE A 80 0.15 1.30 0.46
CA PHE A 80 1.22 2.06 1.07
C PHE A 80 1.24 1.67 2.55
N PRO A 81 2.42 1.46 3.17
CA PRO A 81 2.46 1.49 4.61
C PRO A 81 1.72 2.76 5.01
N ALA A 82 0.64 2.61 5.80
CA ALA A 82 0.09 3.76 6.48
C ALA A 82 1.31 4.42 7.12
N GLU A 83 1.54 5.70 6.84
CA GLU A 83 2.48 6.45 7.67
C GLU A 83 2.10 6.08 9.09
N GLU A 84 3.10 5.60 9.83
CA GLU A 84 2.89 5.07 11.16
C GLU A 84 1.96 6.03 11.88
N ALA A 85 1.01 5.48 12.62
CA ALA A 85 0.20 6.28 13.50
C ALA A 85 1.14 6.91 14.54
N ASP A 86 1.84 7.99 14.16
CA ASP A 86 2.58 8.94 14.98
C ASP A 86 1.58 9.80 15.76
N ASN A 87 0.61 9.12 16.36
CA ASN A 87 -0.40 9.59 17.32
C ASN A 87 -0.93 8.37 18.09
N LYS A 88 -0.01 7.52 18.58
CA LYS A 88 -0.23 6.67 19.77
C LYS A 88 0.82 6.99 20.84
N GLU A 89 1.08 8.27 21.03
CA GLU A 89 1.48 8.86 22.30
C GLU A 89 0.30 9.82 22.57
N ASP A 90 -0.77 9.41 23.26
CA ASP A 90 -1.09 9.99 24.58
C ASP A 90 -2.41 9.43 25.20
N ASP A 91 -2.79 8.16 24.94
CA ASP A 91 -4.03 7.59 25.57
C ASP A 91 -3.77 6.72 26.82
N ASP A 92 -2.52 6.58 27.28
CA ASP A 92 -2.20 5.89 28.55
C ASP A 92 -2.24 6.80 29.78
N ALA A 93 -2.69 8.06 29.63
CA ALA A 93 -2.68 9.07 30.68
C ALA A 93 -4.05 9.39 31.29
N GLU A 94 -5.03 8.46 31.34
CA GLU A 94 -6.20 8.65 32.23
C GLU A 94 -6.89 7.35 32.65
N LYS A 95 -6.16 6.49 33.37
CA LYS A 95 -6.77 5.52 34.27
C LYS A 95 -6.06 5.43 35.62
N LYS A 96 -5.86 6.59 36.27
CA LYS A 96 -5.74 6.66 37.73
C LYS A 96 -7.13 6.85 38.35
N GLY A 97 -7.87 5.74 38.41
CA GLY A 97 -8.93 5.58 39.42
C GLY A 97 -8.30 5.22 40.77
N PRO A 98 -8.90 5.61 41.90
CA PRO A 98 -8.24 5.57 43.20
C PRO A 98 -8.02 4.13 43.68
N GLU A 99 -6.80 3.86 44.16
CA GLU A 99 -6.46 2.67 44.93
C GLU A 99 -7.35 2.61 46.17
N GLY A 100 -8.29 1.67 46.16
CA GLY A 100 -9.09 1.31 47.31
C GLY A 100 -8.36 0.27 48.15
N GLY A 101 -8.30 0.52 49.46
CA GLY A 101 -8.26 -0.51 50.49
C GLY A 101 -6.88 -0.87 51.01
N GLU A 102 -6.42 -0.14 52.04
CA GLU A 102 -5.52 -0.69 53.04
C GLU A 102 -6.18 -1.91 53.71
N GLU A 103 -5.42 -3.00 53.80
CA GLU A 103 -5.74 -4.23 54.50
C GLU A 103 -5.54 -4.09 56.04
N PRO A 104 -6.04 -5.05 56.84
CA PRO A 104 -6.58 -4.80 58.17
C PRO A 104 -5.53 -4.83 59.29
N SER A 105 -5.76 -4.05 60.35
CA SER A 105 -5.19 -4.31 61.67
C SER A 105 -6.26 -4.10 62.74
N GLY A 106 -6.56 -5.17 63.49
CA GLY A 106 -7.47 -5.14 64.62
C GLY A 106 -6.78 -4.78 65.93
N LYS A 107 -7.56 -4.20 66.85
CA LYS A 107 -7.47 -4.23 68.33
C LYS A 107 -8.66 -3.39 68.83
N SER A 108 -9.73 -4.00 69.35
CA SER A 108 -9.94 -4.46 70.74
C SER A 108 -10.06 -3.31 71.75
N GLU A 109 -11.20 -3.31 72.47
CA GLU A 109 -11.47 -2.61 73.75
C GLU A 109 -11.61 -1.07 73.58
N GLU A 110 -12.57 -0.38 74.19
CA GLU A 110 -13.46 -0.57 75.34
C GLU A 110 -14.70 0.33 75.14
#